data_AF-A0A7C5NEG2-F1
#
_entry.id   AF-A0A7C5NEG2-F1
#
_cell.length_a   1.000
_cell.length_b   1.000
_cell.length_c   1.000
_cell.angle_alpha   90.00
_cell.angle_beta   90.00
_cell.angle_gamma   90.00
#
_symmetry.space_group_name_H-M   'P 1'
#
loop_
_entity.id
_entity.type
_entity.pdbx_description
1 polymer ?
#
loop_
_entity_poly.entity_id
_entity_poly.type
_entity_poly.pdbx_seq_one_letter_code
_entity_poly.pdbx_strand_id
1 'polypeptide(L)'
;MKKTYDYIIIGSGFGGSVSALRLAEKGYKVLIIEKGKWYKATDFPKTNWQLRKWIWLPMFKCFGIMKMTYYRHMAILSGVGVGGGSLVYANTLPKPKPKFFESGSWAGLENWEEQLTPFYEQAWKMLGAKKNPKLF
;
A
#
# COMPACT_ATOMS: atom_id res chain seq x y z
N MET A 1 -21.43 -24.32 -4.20
CA MET A 1 -20.04 -24.86 -4.18
C MET A 1 -19.22 -24.11 -3.14
N LYS A 2 -18.51 -24.82 -2.26
CA LYS A 2 -17.56 -24.24 -1.30
C LYS A 2 -16.26 -23.92 -2.06
N LYS A 3 -15.82 -22.67 -2.06
CA LYS A 3 -14.53 -22.27 -2.66
C LYS A 3 -13.42 -22.51 -1.63
N THR A 4 -12.33 -23.16 -2.04
CA THR A 4 -11.16 -23.43 -1.20
C THR A 4 -9.95 -22.67 -1.75
N TYR A 5 -9.17 -22.08 -0.85
CA TYR A 5 -7.96 -21.31 -1.14
C TYR A 5 -6.84 -21.79 -0.22
N ASP A 6 -5.59 -21.72 -0.68
CA ASP A 6 -4.42 -22.11 0.11
C ASP A 6 -4.05 -21.00 1.10
N TYR A 7 -4.19 -19.73 0.68
CA TYR A 7 -3.90 -18.56 1.50
C TYR A 7 -5.00 -17.52 1.38
N ILE A 8 -5.28 -16.86 2.51
CA ILE A 8 -6.19 -15.70 2.58
C ILE A 8 -5.37 -14.50 3.07
N ILE A 9 -5.40 -13.43 2.30
CA ILE A 9 -4.75 -12.16 2.61
C ILE A 9 -5.84 -11.14 2.93
N ILE A 10 -5.74 -10.53 4.11
CA ILE A 10 -6.68 -9.50 4.55
C ILE A 10 -6.06 -8.13 4.29
N GLY A 11 -6.63 -7.40 3.33
CA GLY A 11 -6.16 -6.11 2.86
C GLY A 11 -5.28 -6.21 1.63
N SER A 12 -5.46 -5.27 0.71
CA SER A 12 -4.81 -5.25 -0.61
C SER A 12 -3.79 -4.12 -0.78
N GLY A 13 -3.29 -3.57 0.34
CA GLY A 13 -2.20 -2.58 0.34
C GLY A 13 -0.85 -3.19 -0.04
N PHE A 14 0.23 -2.39 0.02
CA PHE A 14 1.58 -2.81 -0.41
C PHE A 14 1.99 -4.20 0.09
N GLY A 15 1.89 -4.47 1.39
CA GLY A 15 2.23 -5.78 1.95
C GLY A 15 1.34 -6.90 1.39
N GLY A 16 0.03 -6.70 1.40
CA GLY A 16 -0.92 -7.70 0.91
C GLY A 16 -0.77 -8.00 -0.58
N SER A 17 -0.55 -6.98 -1.43
CA SER A 17 -0.35 -7.16 -2.86
C SER A 17 0.97 -7.86 -3.18
N VAL A 18 2.06 -7.54 -2.45
CA VAL A 18 3.35 -8.21 -2.62
C VAL A 18 3.27 -9.66 -2.17
N SER A 19 2.69 -9.94 -1.00
CA SER A 19 2.48 -11.30 -0.52
C SER A 19 1.63 -12.11 -1.49
N ALA A 20 0.53 -11.54 -2.01
CA ALA A 20 -0.34 -12.19 -2.97
C ALA A 20 0.39 -12.57 -4.25
N LEU A 21 1.15 -11.63 -4.82
CA LEU A 21 1.96 -11.88 -6.01
C LEU A 21 2.95 -13.02 -5.79
N ARG A 22 3.73 -12.97 -4.70
CA ARG A 22 4.77 -13.98 -4.43
C ARG A 22 4.21 -15.37 -4.17
N LEU A 23 3.04 -15.45 -3.54
CA LEU A 23 2.35 -16.73 -3.35
C LEU A 23 1.74 -17.24 -4.66
N ALA A 24 1.13 -16.37 -5.46
CA ALA A 24 0.57 -16.74 -6.75
C ALA A 24 1.64 -17.18 -7.75
N GLU A 25 2.81 -16.53 -7.79
CA GLU A 25 3.97 -16.94 -8.60
C GLU A 25 4.46 -18.37 -8.27
N LYS A 26 4.23 -18.83 -7.02
CA LYS A 26 4.52 -20.21 -6.60
C LYS A 26 3.40 -21.20 -6.90
N GLY A 27 2.32 -20.77 -7.55
CA GLY A 27 1.20 -21.62 -7.96
C GLY A 27 0.08 -21.77 -6.91
N TYR A 28 0.14 -21.04 -5.79
CA TYR A 28 -0.88 -21.12 -4.75
C TYR A 28 -2.18 -20.39 -5.14
N LYS A 29 -3.32 -20.92 -4.70
CA LYS A 29 -4.64 -20.26 -4.79
C LYS A 29 -4.78 -19.25 -3.67
N VAL A 30 -4.65 -17.98 -4.00
CA VAL A 30 -4.69 -16.88 -3.02
C VAL A 30 -6.01 -16.12 -3.12
N LEU A 31 -6.69 -15.93 -1.99
CA LEU A 31 -7.83 -15.01 -1.86
C LEU A 31 -7.36 -13.73 -1.19
N ILE A 32 -7.64 -12.57 -1.82
CA ILE A 32 -7.48 -11.26 -1.18
C ILE A 32 -8.86 -10.74 -0.78
N ILE A 33 -9.01 -10.32 0.47
CA ILE A 33 -10.22 -9.69 0.98
C ILE A 33 -9.91 -8.23 1.29
N GLU A 34 -10.57 -7.32 0.57
CA GLU A 34 -10.43 -5.88 0.75
C GLU A 34 -11.79 -5.29 1.17
N LYS A 35 -11.76 -4.34 2.10
CA LYS A 35 -12.97 -3.67 2.60
C LYS A 35 -13.48 -2.61 1.62
N GLY A 36 -12.56 -1.94 0.93
CA GLY A 36 -12.91 -0.89 -0.03
C GLY A 36 -13.25 -1.43 -1.42
N LYS A 37 -13.56 -0.51 -2.33
CA LYS A 37 -13.88 -0.80 -3.73
C LYS A 37 -12.62 -0.99 -4.58
N TRP A 38 -12.79 -1.63 -5.72
CA TRP A 38 -11.81 -1.53 -6.81
C TRP A 38 -12.12 -0.30 -7.64
N TYR A 39 -11.32 0.76 -7.47
CA TYR A 39 -11.49 2.01 -8.21
C TYR A 39 -10.86 1.93 -9.60
N LYS A 40 -11.58 2.42 -10.59
CA LYS A 40 -11.08 2.72 -11.94
C LYS A 40 -10.65 4.18 -12.02
N ALA A 41 -9.87 4.53 -13.04
CA ALA A 41 -9.43 5.91 -13.28
C ALA A 41 -10.58 6.93 -13.26
N THR A 42 -11.76 6.55 -13.76
CA THR A 42 -12.97 7.38 -13.79
C THR A 42 -13.65 7.59 -12.44
N ASP A 43 -13.33 6.76 -11.44
CA ASP A 43 -13.95 6.82 -10.13
C ASP A 43 -13.30 7.85 -9.21
N PHE A 44 -12.04 8.21 -9.50
CA PHE A 44 -11.29 9.18 -8.72
C PHE A 44 -11.91 10.58 -8.83
N PRO A 45 -12.01 11.31 -7.71
CA PRO A 45 -12.52 12.67 -7.75
C PRO A 45 -11.55 13.58 -8.49
N LYS A 46 -12.06 14.43 -9.38
CA LYS A 46 -11.26 15.44 -10.07
C LYS A 46 -10.74 16.52 -9.10
N THR A 47 -11.43 16.71 -7.98
CA THR A 47 -11.13 17.71 -6.95
C THR A 47 -11.50 17.18 -5.57
N ASN A 48 -10.78 17.62 -4.54
CA ASN A 48 -11.03 17.20 -3.15
C ASN A 48 -12.39 17.70 -2.60
N TRP A 49 -13.03 18.65 -3.28
CA TRP A 49 -14.38 19.13 -2.96
C TRP A 49 -15.48 18.10 -3.25
N GLN A 50 -15.20 17.06 -4.05
CA GLN A 50 -16.11 15.93 -4.25
C GLN A 50 -16.06 14.96 -3.05
N LEU A 51 -16.44 15.46 -1.88
CA LEU A 51 -16.25 14.79 -0.58
C LEU A 51 -16.80 13.35 -0.55
N ARG A 52 -17.93 13.08 -1.21
CA ARG A 52 -18.52 11.72 -1.28
C ARG A 52 -17.64 10.69 -1.99
N LYS A 53 -16.83 11.15 -2.96
CA LYS A 53 -15.87 10.35 -3.73
C LYS A 53 -14.45 10.43 -3.15
N TRP A 54 -14.16 11.45 -2.36
CA TRP A 54 -12.85 11.65 -1.75
C TRP A 54 -12.73 10.95 -0.41
N ILE A 55 -13.68 11.15 0.50
CA ILE A 55 -13.63 10.67 1.88
C ILE A 55 -14.34 9.31 2.03
N TRP A 56 -13.72 8.41 2.77
CA TRP A 56 -14.32 7.18 3.27
C TRP A 56 -15.02 7.45 4.61
N LEU A 57 -16.34 7.62 4.55
CA LEU A 57 -17.19 7.78 5.74
C LEU A 57 -18.54 7.09 5.49
N PRO A 58 -18.61 5.76 5.64
CA PRO A 58 -19.78 4.95 5.27
C PRO A 58 -21.09 5.37 5.94
N MET A 59 -21.01 5.89 7.18
CA MET A 59 -22.17 6.40 7.93
C MET A 59 -22.94 7.49 7.17
N PHE A 60 -22.23 8.28 6.34
CA PHE A 60 -22.82 9.33 5.51
C PHE A 60 -22.89 8.94 4.02
N LYS A 61 -22.78 7.63 3.71
CA LYS A 61 -22.72 7.08 2.35
C LYS A 61 -21.57 7.67 1.50
N CYS A 62 -20.49 8.11 2.14
CA CYS A 62 -19.26 8.51 1.48
C CYS A 62 -18.34 7.29 1.36
N PHE A 63 -17.99 6.89 0.14
CA PHE A 63 -17.18 5.70 -0.15
C PHE A 63 -16.01 6.09 -1.05
N GLY A 64 -15.29 7.14 -0.64
CA GLY A 64 -14.06 7.57 -1.29
C GLY A 64 -12.83 6.79 -0.84
N ILE A 65 -11.67 7.19 -1.34
CA ILE A 65 -10.41 6.49 -1.10
C ILE A 65 -9.74 6.87 0.22
N MET A 66 -10.01 8.06 0.76
CA MET A 66 -9.29 8.63 1.91
C MET A 66 -10.07 8.42 3.22
N LYS A 67 -9.54 7.62 4.14
CA LYS A 67 -10.05 7.49 5.50
C LYS A 67 -9.18 8.28 6.48
N MET A 68 -9.82 9.19 7.21
CA MET A 68 -9.20 9.90 8.33
C MET A 68 -9.70 9.29 9.64
N THR A 69 -8.78 8.83 10.48
CA THR A 69 -9.10 8.33 11.82
C THR A 69 -8.51 9.29 12.85
N TYR A 70 -9.36 9.92 13.64
CA TYR A 70 -8.96 10.90 14.64
C TYR A 70 -8.83 10.25 16.02
N TYR A 71 -7.70 10.51 16.68
CA TYR A 71 -7.40 10.21 18.07
C TYR A 71 -7.16 11.51 18.82
N ARG A 72 -7.06 11.44 20.16
CA ARG A 72 -6.91 12.63 21.02
C ARG A 72 -5.79 13.58 20.58
N HIS A 73 -4.66 13.04 20.11
CA HIS A 73 -3.45 13.80 19.80
C HIS A 73 -2.94 13.60 18.36
N MET A 74 -3.66 12.84 17.54
CA MET A 74 -3.17 12.43 16.22
C MET A 74 -4.32 12.12 15.27
N ALA A 75 -4.15 12.46 14.00
CA ALA A 75 -4.98 11.97 12.91
C ALA A 75 -4.17 11.01 12.03
N ILE A 76 -4.74 9.86 11.72
CA ILE A 76 -4.15 8.87 10.83
C ILE A 76 -4.88 8.94 9.48
N LEU A 77 -4.12 9.18 8.42
CA LEU A 77 -4.58 9.10 7.03
C LEU A 77 -4.31 7.70 6.50
N SER A 78 -5.32 7.07 5.91
CA SER A 78 -5.22 5.73 5.35
C SER A 78 -6.05 5.61 4.08
N GLY A 79 -5.60 4.77 3.15
CA GLY A 79 -6.34 4.46 1.93
C GLY A 79 -7.33 3.31 2.15
N VAL A 80 -8.51 3.38 1.54
CA VAL A 80 -9.52 2.30 1.54
C VAL A 80 -9.92 1.97 0.12
N GLY A 81 -9.63 0.74 -0.30
CA GLY A 81 -9.84 0.28 -1.69
C GLY A 81 -8.79 -0.74 -2.10
N VAL A 82 -8.99 -1.35 -3.27
CA VAL A 82 -7.99 -2.22 -3.88
C VAL A 82 -6.72 -1.40 -4.15
N GLY A 83 -5.62 -1.73 -3.46
CA GLY A 83 -4.37 -0.97 -3.43
C GLY A 83 -4.08 -0.27 -2.08
N GLY A 84 -5.10 -0.10 -1.24
CA GLY A 84 -4.96 0.46 0.11
C GLY A 84 -4.30 1.85 0.10
N GLY A 85 -3.22 2.01 0.87
CA GLY A 85 -2.48 3.27 0.98
C GLY A 85 -1.92 3.81 -0.34
N SER A 86 -1.69 2.94 -1.34
CA SER A 86 -1.21 3.40 -2.66
C SER A 86 -2.21 4.28 -3.40
N LEU A 87 -3.48 4.26 -3.02
CA LEU A 87 -4.51 5.14 -3.60
C LEU A 87 -4.36 6.60 -3.17
N VAL A 88 -3.69 6.85 -2.03
CA VAL A 88 -3.65 8.18 -1.39
C VAL A 88 -2.24 8.71 -1.12
N TYR A 89 -1.20 7.87 -1.28
CA TYR A 89 0.18 8.28 -1.03
C TYR A 89 0.75 9.21 -2.11
N ALA A 90 1.88 9.85 -1.79
CA ALA A 90 2.51 10.85 -2.64
C ALA A 90 3.41 10.29 -3.77
N ASN A 91 3.41 8.98 -4.00
CA ASN A 91 4.27 8.33 -5.02
C ASN A 91 5.78 8.56 -4.82
N THR A 92 6.23 8.82 -3.59
CA THR A 92 7.67 8.94 -3.27
C THR A 92 8.20 7.57 -2.83
N LEU A 93 9.36 7.19 -3.39
CA LEU A 93 9.96 5.86 -3.18
C LEU A 93 11.44 5.96 -2.74
N PRO A 94 11.78 6.67 -1.65
CA PRO A 94 13.17 6.75 -1.19
C PRO A 94 13.64 5.42 -0.59
N LYS A 95 14.90 5.05 -0.84
CA LYS A 95 15.60 4.05 -0.01
C LYS A 95 16.03 4.74 1.30
N PRO A 96 15.83 4.11 2.47
CA PRO A 96 16.35 4.63 3.73
C PRO A 96 17.87 4.82 3.71
N LYS A 97 18.38 5.71 4.57
CA LYS A 97 19.82 5.91 4.78
C LYS A 97 20.43 4.76 5.61
N PRO A 98 21.75 4.50 5.57
CA PRO A 98 22.40 3.42 6.31
C PRO A 98 22.00 3.30 7.79
N LYS A 99 21.92 4.44 8.49
CA LYS A 99 21.47 4.52 9.90
C LYS A 99 20.13 3.84 10.19
N PHE A 100 19.24 3.72 9.21
CA PHE A 100 17.97 3.00 9.38
C PHE A 100 18.22 1.49 9.52
N PHE A 101 19.06 0.92 8.66
CA PHE A 101 19.36 -0.52 8.64
C PHE A 101 20.16 -0.96 9.86
N GLU A 102 20.94 -0.04 10.44
CA GLU A 102 21.72 -0.23 11.67
C GLU A 102 20.90 0.06 12.95
N SER A 103 19.61 0.40 12.83
CA SER A 103 18.78 0.78 13.98
C SER A 103 17.78 -0.29 14.39
N GLY A 104 17.39 -0.25 15.66
CA GLY A 104 16.33 -1.09 16.21
C GLY A 104 16.79 -2.50 16.59
N SER A 105 15.83 -3.33 17.02
CA SER A 105 16.10 -4.62 17.64
C SER A 105 16.72 -5.68 16.72
N TRP A 106 16.86 -5.39 15.42
CA TRP A 106 17.30 -6.35 14.42
C TRP A 106 18.70 -6.03 13.87
N ALA A 107 19.24 -4.84 14.12
CA ALA A 107 20.45 -4.31 13.47
C ALA A 107 21.70 -5.22 13.51
N GLY A 108 21.85 -6.02 14.58
CA GLY A 108 22.99 -6.92 14.76
C GLY A 108 22.77 -8.35 14.27
N LEU A 109 21.59 -8.66 13.70
CA LEU A 109 21.29 -10.02 13.23
C LEU A 109 21.86 -10.28 11.84
N GLU A 110 21.88 -9.26 10.97
CA GLU A 110 22.34 -9.36 9.60
C GLU A 110 22.73 -7.99 9.04
N ASN A 111 23.46 -7.97 7.91
CA ASN A 111 23.64 -6.76 7.10
C ASN A 111 22.34 -6.44 6.33
N TRP A 112 21.37 -5.81 7.00
CA TRP A 112 20.05 -5.54 6.40
C TRP A 112 20.09 -4.65 5.18
N GLU A 113 21.05 -3.73 5.09
CA GLU A 113 21.15 -2.90 3.89
C GLU A 113 21.47 -3.77 2.66
N GLU A 114 22.46 -4.64 2.78
CA GLU A 114 22.83 -5.57 1.72
C GLU A 114 21.69 -6.55 1.40
N GLN A 115 21.12 -7.18 2.42
CA GLN A 115 20.04 -8.16 2.26
C GLN A 115 18.79 -7.57 1.60
N LEU A 116 18.43 -6.32 1.94
CA LEU A 116 17.22 -5.69 1.41
C LEU A 116 17.42 -4.97 0.08
N THR A 117 18.65 -4.62 -0.30
CA THR A 117 18.95 -3.85 -1.52
C THR A 117 18.36 -4.48 -2.79
N PRO A 118 18.53 -5.79 -3.07
CA PRO A 118 17.93 -6.41 -4.25
C PRO A 118 16.40 -6.27 -4.30
N PHE A 119 15.74 -6.30 -3.13
CA PHE A 119 14.29 -6.15 -3.05
C PHE A 119 13.83 -4.69 -3.24
N TYR A 120 14.63 -3.71 -2.81
CA TYR A 120 14.39 -2.30 -3.15
C TYR A 120 14.49 -2.06 -4.65
N GLU A 121 15.53 -2.59 -5.29
CA GLU A 121 15.72 -2.48 -6.75
C GLU A 121 14.57 -3.14 -7.52
N GLN A 122 14.16 -4.33 -7.09
CA GLN A 122 13.03 -5.02 -7.68
C GLN A 122 11.73 -4.23 -7.50
N ALA A 123 11.47 -3.69 -6.30
CA ALA A 123 10.30 -2.87 -6.03
C ALA A 123 10.28 -1.61 -6.91
N TRP A 124 11.42 -0.92 -7.04
CA TRP A 124 11.53 0.25 -7.92
C TRP A 124 11.25 -0.08 -9.38
N LYS A 125 11.78 -1.18 -9.90
CA LYS A 125 11.50 -1.64 -11.26
C LYS A 125 10.02 -1.91 -11.46
N MET A 126 9.39 -2.66 -10.55
CA MET A 126 7.99 -3.04 -10.64
C MET A 126 7.02 -1.85 -10.49
N LEU A 127 7.37 -0.89 -9.63
CA LEU A 127 6.59 0.33 -9.41
C LEU A 127 6.86 1.41 -10.47
N GLY A 128 7.79 1.18 -11.40
CA GLY A 128 8.14 2.15 -12.44
C GLY A 128 8.79 3.42 -11.88
N ALA A 129 9.59 3.29 -10.82
CA ALA A 129 10.24 4.42 -10.16
C ALA A 129 11.13 5.20 -11.14
N LYS A 130 11.01 6.52 -11.14
CA LYS A 130 11.83 7.44 -11.94
C LYS A 130 12.27 8.63 -11.09
N LYS A 131 13.42 9.21 -11.43
CA LYS A 131 13.85 10.49 -10.86
C LYS A 131 12.86 11.57 -11.28
N ASN A 132 12.48 12.42 -10.33
CA ASN A 132 11.61 13.55 -10.59
C ASN A 132 12.40 14.61 -11.39
N PRO A 133 11.93 15.05 -12.56
CA PRO A 133 12.69 15.96 -13.44
C PRO A 133 12.79 17.41 -12.92
N LYS A 134 12.09 17.76 -11.83
CA LYS A 134 12.07 19.12 -11.26
C LYS A 134 12.78 19.25 -9.92
N LEU A 135 12.90 18.15 -9.17
CA LEU A 135 13.47 18.13 -7.82
C LEU A 135 14.90 17.57 -7.79
N PHE A 136 15.38 17.00 -8.91
CA PHE A 136 16.69 16.40 -9.06
C PHE A 136 17.31 16.75 -10.41
#